data_AF-A0AAD5SF99-F1
#
_entry.id   AF-A0AAD5SF99-F1
#
_cell.length_a   1.000
_cell.length_b   1.000
_cell.length_c   1.000
_cell.angle_alpha   90.00
_cell.angle_beta   90.00
_cell.angle_gamma   90.00
#
_symmetry.space_group_name_H-M   'P 1'
#
loop_
_entity.id
_entity.type
_entity.pdbx_description
1 polymer ?
#
loop_
_entity_poly.entity_id
_entity_poly.type
_entity_poly.pdbx_seq_one_letter_code
_entity_poly.pdbx_strand_id
1 'polypeptide(L)'
;MIKANPSDYPDLIDLDVGENNLAGAIFDDRNPEVFQIVLDYLRTGTIDQHLLSDQRQRRKLLHLLQKEAEYYLLTGLIDLTTASLSRT
;
A
#
# COMPACT_ATOMS: atom_id res chain seq x y z
N MET A 1 22.24 1.76 -28.83
CA MET A 1 21.81 1.38 -27.47
C MET A 1 23.07 1.29 -26.62
N ILE A 2 23.33 2.27 -25.75
CA ILE A 2 24.53 2.29 -24.91
C ILE A 2 24.28 1.33 -23.75
N LYS A 3 25.11 0.30 -23.58
CA LYS A 3 25.11 -0.54 -22.39
C LYS A 3 26.02 0.14 -21.36
N ALA A 4 25.47 0.56 -20.22
CA ALA A 4 26.26 1.08 -19.12
C ALA A 4 27.15 -0.04 -18.54
N ASN A 5 28.37 0.30 -18.13
CA ASN A 5 29.31 -0.63 -17.55
C ASN A 5 29.08 -0.66 -16.03
N PRO A 6 29.00 -1.84 -15.37
CA PRO A 6 28.76 -1.90 -13.93
C PRO A 6 29.76 -1.12 -13.08
N SER A 7 30.98 -0.87 -13.58
CA SER A 7 31.99 -0.01 -12.97
C SER A 7 31.61 1.46 -12.87
N ASP A 8 30.63 1.91 -13.67
CA ASP A 8 30.15 3.29 -13.68
C ASP A 8 29.30 3.62 -12.43
N TYR A 9 28.95 2.60 -11.64
CA TYR A 9 28.15 2.72 -10.42
C TYR A 9 28.83 1.99 -9.24
N PRO A 10 29.93 2.55 -8.71
CA PRO A 10 30.70 1.92 -7.63
C PRO A 10 29.91 1.77 -6.32
N ASP A 11 28.81 2.50 -6.15
CA ASP A 11 27.97 2.43 -4.95
C ASP A 11 26.96 1.25 -4.99
N LEU A 12 26.86 0.52 -6.11
CA LEU A 12 25.96 -0.63 -6.26
C LEU A 12 26.63 -1.98 -5.93
N ILE A 13 27.84 -1.97 -5.41
CA ILE A 13 28.68 -3.17 -5.18
C ILE A 13 28.16 -4.06 -4.04
N ASP A 14 27.25 -3.57 -3.19
CA ASP A 14 26.70 -4.35 -2.05
C ASP A 14 25.32 -4.98 -2.31
N LEU A 15 24.81 -4.95 -3.55
CA LEU A 15 23.59 -5.69 -3.89
C LEU A 15 23.94 -7.15 -4.20
N ASP A 16 24.02 -7.95 -3.13
CA ASP A 16 24.04 -9.41 -3.19
C ASP A 16 22.89 -9.90 -4.08
N VAL A 17 23.23 -10.32 -5.31
CA VAL A 17 22.30 -10.89 -6.28
C VAL A 17 22.13 -12.38 -5.96
N GLY A 18 21.65 -12.66 -4.76
CA GLY A 18 21.38 -13.99 -4.23
C GLY A 18 19.88 -14.21 -4.06
N GLU A 19 19.29 -14.98 -4.97
CA GLU A 19 17.96 -15.63 -4.91
C GLU A 19 16.98 -15.16 -3.82
N ASN A 20 16.54 -13.90 -3.88
CA ASN A 20 15.30 -13.37 -3.32
C ASN A 20 15.09 -11.97 -3.92
N ASN A 21 14.03 -11.76 -4.71
CA ASN A 21 13.68 -10.53 -5.44
C ASN A 21 13.36 -9.29 -4.56
N LEU A 22 13.99 -9.16 -3.39
CA LEU A 22 13.81 -8.05 -2.44
C LEU A 22 14.82 -6.91 -2.64
N ALA A 23 15.82 -7.09 -3.51
CA ALA A 23 16.76 -6.03 -3.89
C ALA A 23 16.00 -4.87 -4.57
N GLY A 24 15.69 -3.83 -3.80
CA GLY A 24 14.91 -2.66 -4.23
C GLY A 24 13.52 -2.53 -3.61
N ALA A 25 13.09 -3.45 -2.75
CA ALA A 25 11.87 -3.27 -1.96
C ALA A 25 12.07 -2.19 -0.88
N ILE A 26 11.10 -1.27 -0.77
CA ILE A 26 11.06 -0.31 0.34
C ILE A 26 10.35 -0.98 1.50
N PHE A 27 11.00 -1.03 2.66
CA PHE A 27 10.36 -1.49 3.89
C PHE A 27 9.39 -0.43 4.39
N ASP A 28 8.16 -0.87 4.69
CA ASP A 28 7.09 -0.01 5.18
C ASP A 28 6.53 -0.61 6.48
N ASP A 29 6.73 0.09 7.61
CA ASP A 29 6.38 -0.38 8.96
C ASP A 29 4.89 -0.15 9.27
N ARG A 30 4.03 -0.65 8.39
CA ARG A 30 2.57 -0.40 8.38
C ARG A 30 1.81 -1.71 8.41
N ASN A 31 0.49 -1.63 8.63
CA ASN A 31 -0.32 -2.83 8.73
C ASN A 31 -0.48 -3.52 7.35
N PRO A 32 0.13 -4.70 7.13
CA PRO A 32 0.07 -5.38 5.84
C PRO A 32 -1.33 -5.92 5.52
N GLU A 33 -2.19 -6.17 6.52
CA GLU A 33 -3.54 -6.69 6.30
C GLU A 33 -4.44 -5.72 5.52
N VAL A 34 -4.15 -4.41 5.61
CA VAL A 34 -4.97 -3.35 5.02
C VAL A 34 -4.27 -2.68 3.84
N PHE A 35 -2.94 -2.81 3.75
CA PHE A 35 -2.14 -2.21 2.69
C PHE A 35 -2.60 -2.63 1.29
N GLN A 36 -3.05 -3.88 1.11
CA GLN A 36 -3.57 -4.34 -0.17
C GLN A 36 -4.74 -3.46 -0.67
N ILE A 37 -5.65 -3.05 0.21
CA ILE A 37 -6.80 -2.19 -0.14
C ILE A 37 -6.33 -0.78 -0.52
N VAL A 38 -5.36 -0.24 0.24
CA VAL A 38 -4.74 1.06 -0.07
C VAL A 38 -4.07 1.01 -1.44
N LEU A 39 -3.32 -0.04 -1.72
CA LEU A 39 -2.62 -0.22 -2.98
C LEU A 39 -3.59 -0.35 -4.16
N ASP A 40 -4.71 -1.06 -3.98
CA ASP A 40 -5.73 -1.19 -5.02
C ASP A 40 -6.51 0.11 -5.25
N TYR A 41 -6.72 0.90 -4.19
CA TYR A 41 -7.24 2.26 -4.32
C TYR A 41 -6.26 3.16 -5.09
N LEU A 42 -4.96 3.09 -4.84
CA LEU A 42 -3.96 3.85 -5.61
C LEU A 42 -3.93 3.47 -7.09
N ARG A 43 -4.24 2.21 -7.43
CA ARG A 43 -4.30 1.71 -8.81
C ARG A 43 -5.57 2.14 -9.55
N THR A 44 -6.72 2.07 -8.88
CA THR A 44 -8.04 2.19 -9.53
C THR A 44 -8.80 3.47 -9.18
N GLY A 45 -8.43 4.14 -8.09
CA GLY A 45 -9.18 5.25 -7.50
C GLY A 45 -10.46 4.82 -6.76
N THR A 46 -10.72 3.52 -6.62
CA THR A 46 -11.95 2.98 -6.02
C THR A 46 -11.67 1.86 -5.02
N ILE A 47 -12.64 1.57 -4.15
CA ILE A 47 -12.60 0.46 -3.20
C ILE A 47 -13.59 -0.61 -3.65
N ASP A 48 -13.17 -1.87 -3.64
CA ASP A 48 -14.06 -3.00 -3.84
C ASP A 48 -15.00 -3.16 -2.62
N GLN A 49 -16.30 -2.99 -2.88
CA GLN A 49 -17.35 -3.10 -1.86
C GLN A 49 -17.52 -4.54 -1.35
N HIS A 50 -17.10 -5.56 -2.11
CA HIS A 50 -17.18 -6.96 -1.68
C HIS A 50 -16.26 -7.27 -0.50
N LEU A 51 -15.15 -6.52 -0.36
CA LEU A 51 -14.24 -6.58 0.79
C LEU A 51 -14.91 -6.11 2.10
N LEU A 52 -16.09 -5.48 2.00
CA LEU A 52 -16.86 -4.92 3.11
C LEU A 52 -18.13 -5.73 3.43
N SER A 53 -18.22 -6.98 2.96
CA SER A 53 -19.46 -7.78 2.98
C SER A 53 -19.89 -8.28 4.38
N ASP A 54 -18.96 -8.61 5.28
CA ASP A 54 -19.28 -8.91 6.69
C ASP A 54 -19.42 -7.60 7.49
N GLN A 55 -20.62 -7.32 8.01
CA GLN A 55 -20.88 -6.07 8.73
C GLN A 55 -20.03 -5.86 9.99
N ARG A 56 -19.72 -6.93 10.74
CA ARG A 56 -18.96 -6.82 11.99
C ARG A 56 -17.49 -6.55 11.69
N GLN A 57 -16.96 -7.22 10.67
CA GLN A 57 -15.59 -7.00 10.20
C GLN A 57 -15.45 -5.67 9.46
N ARG A 58 -16.50 -5.23 8.76
CA ARG A 58 -16.53 -3.97 7.99
C ARG A 58 -16.14 -2.78 8.83
N ARG A 59 -16.72 -2.61 10.03
CA ARG A 59 -16.41 -1.42 10.85
C ARG A 59 -14.97 -1.43 11.35
N LYS A 60 -14.44 -2.59 11.75
CA LYS A 60 -13.02 -2.74 12.12
C LYS A 60 -12.10 -2.43 10.93
N LEU A 61 -12.41 -3.00 9.77
CA LEU A 61 -11.63 -2.81 8.54
C LEU A 61 -11.66 -1.35 8.08
N LEU A 62 -12.83 -0.70 8.07
CA LEU A 62 -12.97 0.72 7.74
C LEU A 62 -12.16 1.61 8.70
N HIS A 63 -12.12 1.28 9.99
CA HIS A 63 -11.32 2.03 10.96
C HIS A 63 -9.81 1.89 10.70
N LEU A 64 -9.33 0.66 10.43
CA LEU A 64 -7.92 0.44 10.09
C LEU A 64 -7.57 1.11 8.75
N LEU A 65 -8.45 1.01 7.75
CA LEU A 65 -8.26 1.64 6.45
C LEU A 65 -8.22 3.17 6.54
N GLN A 66 -9.06 3.76 7.38
CA GLN A 66 -9.01 5.20 7.65
C GLN A 66 -7.64 5.61 8.23
N LYS A 67 -7.08 4.82 9.16
CA LYS A 67 -5.76 5.09 9.74
C LYS A 67 -4.63 5.01 8.73
N GLU A 68 -4.67 4.03 7.82
CA GLU A 68 -3.70 3.96 6.73
C GLU A 68 -3.90 5.09 5.71
N ALA A 69 -5.14 5.45 5.37
CA ALA A 69 -5.43 6.57 4.48
C ALA A 69 -4.92 7.91 5.04
N GLU A 70 -5.04 8.13 6.35
CA GLU A 70 -4.45 9.26 7.07
C GLU A 70 -2.92 9.23 6.99
N TYR A 71 -2.29 8.06 7.19
CA TYR A 71 -0.83 7.91 7.13
C TYR A 71 -0.27 8.24 5.74
N TYR A 72 -0.88 7.74 4.67
CA TYR A 72 -0.46 8.01 3.29
C TYR A 72 -1.02 9.31 2.70
N LEU A 73 -1.74 10.12 3.49
CA LEU A 73 -2.34 11.39 3.07
C LEU A 73 -3.31 11.27 1.87
N LEU A 74 -4.05 10.16 1.79
CA LEU A 74 -4.99 9.88 0.71
C LEU A 74 -6.36 10.50 1.02
N THR A 75 -6.50 11.80 0.82
CA THR A 75 -7.70 12.58 1.16
C THR A 75 -8.99 11.96 0.61
N GLY A 76 -8.99 11.52 -0.65
CA GLY A 76 -10.16 10.86 -1.24
C GLY A 76 -10.55 9.56 -0.51
N LEU A 77 -9.59 8.79 0.01
CA LEU A 77 -9.83 7.57 0.78
C LEU A 77 -10.27 7.88 2.23
N ILE A 78 -9.76 8.96 2.81
CA ILE A 78 -10.20 9.49 4.12
C ILE A 78 -11.68 9.88 4.05
N ASP A 79 -12.10 10.61 3.02
CA ASP A 79 -13.48 11.03 2.84
C ASP A 79 -14.41 9.83 2.66
N LEU A 80 -14.01 8.85 1.82
CA LEU A 80 -14.77 7.63 1.58
C LEU A 80 -14.97 6.79 2.85
N THR A 81 -13.91 6.61 3.64
CA THR A 81 -13.97 5.83 4.89
C THR A 81 -14.77 6.56 5.97
N THR A 82 -14.62 7.88 6.08
CA THR A 82 -15.42 8.72 7.00
C THR A 82 -16.91 8.65 6.68
N ALA A 83 -17.27 8.78 5.41
CA ALA A 83 -18.66 8.67 4.96
C ALA A 83 -19.23 7.26 5.17
N SER A 84 -18.39 6.23 5.10
CA SER A 84 -18.82 4.84 5.32
C SER A 84 -19.00 4.52 6.81
N LEU A 85 -18.17 5.08 7.69
CA LEU A 85 -18.26 4.91 9.14
C LEU A 85 -19.48 5.62 9.74
N SER A 86 -19.88 6.79 9.21
CA SER A 86 -21.07 7.51 9.67
C SER A 86 -22.40 6.81 9.32
N ARG A 87 -22.37 5.87 8.37
CA ARG A 87 -23.52 5.05 7.93
C ARG A 87 -23.66 3.73 8.68
N THR A 88 -22.75 3.42 9.60
CA THR A 88 -22.75 2.21 10.47
C THR A 88 -23.05 2.57 11.91
#